data_AF-A0A7Y4R3Y6-F1
#
_entry.id   AF-A0A7Y4R3Y6-F1
#
_cell.length_a   1.000
_cell.length_b   1.000
_cell.length_c   1.000
_cell.angle_alpha   90.00
_cell.angle_beta   90.00
_cell.angle_gamma   90.00
#
_symmetry.space_group_name_H-M   'P 1'
#
loop_
_entity.id
_entity.type
_entity.pdbx_description
1 polymer ?
#
loop_
_entity_poly.entity_id
_entity_poly.type
_entity_poly.pdbx_seq_one_letter_code
_entity_poly.pdbx_strand_id
1 'polypeptide(L)'
;MKKLKTTLLAMAILTLTFPVLMAQDNYKHPHLNSSGHVLDSAGTKLGWIKQGIIYNAKGEKVGKIEKHELADYKGHKLGKIGKDGTFYDTNGAVVFTIEPNSKGETCKLFDPQGKVIATVHENYKNQACAIHCLYTKMPAH
;
A
#
# COMPACT_ATOMS: atom_id res chain seq x y z
N MET A 1 -60.39 25.22 40.78
CA MET A 1 -59.08 25.85 41.04
C MET A 1 -58.15 24.83 41.67
N LYS A 2 -56.84 24.93 41.36
CA LYS A 2 -55.69 24.12 41.81
C LYS A 2 -55.36 22.87 40.97
N LYS A 3 -54.42 23.11 40.06
CA LYS A 3 -53.65 22.17 39.26
C LYS A 3 -52.72 21.36 40.18
N LEU A 4 -52.67 20.03 40.03
CA LEU A 4 -51.58 19.22 40.58
C LEU A 4 -50.78 18.64 39.40
N LYS A 5 -49.55 19.15 39.26
CA LYS A 5 -48.65 18.87 38.15
C LYS A 5 -48.02 17.50 38.35
N THR A 6 -48.35 16.54 37.50
CA THR A 6 -47.62 15.28 37.35
C THR A 6 -46.30 15.60 36.64
N THR A 7 -45.20 15.67 37.38
CA THR A 7 -43.86 15.83 36.84
C THR A 7 -43.42 14.51 36.20
N LEU A 8 -43.40 14.46 34.86
CA LEU A 8 -42.66 13.47 34.10
C LEU A 8 -41.16 13.66 34.39
N LEU A 9 -40.54 12.65 35.00
CA LEU A 9 -39.09 12.55 35.09
C LEU A 9 -38.58 12.01 33.75
N ALA A 10 -38.32 12.89 32.79
CA ALA A 10 -37.62 12.54 31.57
C ALA A 10 -36.13 12.35 31.90
N MET A 11 -35.73 11.11 32.19
CA MET A 11 -34.33 10.72 32.32
C MET A 11 -33.72 10.73 30.92
N ALA A 12 -33.11 11.85 30.54
CA ALA A 12 -32.36 11.98 29.30
C ALA A 12 -31.13 11.06 29.38
N ILE A 13 -31.26 9.83 28.89
CA ILE A 13 -30.13 8.97 28.59
C ILE A 13 -29.44 9.60 27.38
N LEU A 14 -28.43 10.42 27.65
CA LEU A 14 -27.50 10.91 26.65
C LEU A 14 -26.65 9.71 26.21
N THR A 15 -27.20 8.87 25.33
CA THR A 15 -26.39 7.91 24.58
C THR A 15 -25.49 8.74 23.68
N LEU A 16 -24.25 8.97 24.13
CA LEU A 16 -23.13 9.34 23.28
C LEU A 16 -22.93 8.18 22.31
N THR A 17 -23.76 8.14 21.27
CA THR A 17 -23.42 7.41 20.05
C THR A 17 -22.27 8.20 19.45
N PHE A 18 -21.04 7.81 19.80
CA PHE A 18 -19.87 8.21 19.04
C PHE A 18 -20.19 7.88 17.58
N PRO A 19 -20.31 8.87 16.67
CA PRO A 19 -20.21 8.54 15.27
C PRO A 19 -18.80 8.00 15.11
N VAL A 20 -18.67 6.68 14.94
CA VAL A 20 -17.45 6.11 14.39
C VAL A 20 -17.34 6.78 13.03
N LEU A 21 -16.45 7.77 12.95
CA LEU A 21 -15.98 8.35 11.71
C LEU A 21 -15.30 7.19 10.98
N MET A 22 -16.10 6.45 10.21
CA MET A 22 -15.59 5.65 9.12
C MET A 22 -15.07 6.65 8.09
N ALA A 23 -13.86 7.14 8.31
CA ALA A 23 -13.04 7.58 7.20
C ALA A 23 -12.83 6.33 6.34
N GLN A 24 -13.76 6.08 5.40
CA GLN A 24 -13.44 5.28 4.23
C GLN A 24 -12.39 6.12 3.49
N ASP A 25 -11.13 5.83 3.79
CA ASP A 25 -9.99 6.40 3.11
C ASP A 25 -10.17 6.15 1.61
N ASN A 26 -10.67 7.15 0.89
CA ASN A 26 -10.51 7.29 -0.55
C ASN A 26 -9.04 7.63 -0.90
N TYR A 27 -8.09 7.23 -0.05
CA TYR A 27 -6.67 7.37 -0.28
C TYR A 27 -6.30 6.36 -1.36
N LYS A 28 -6.18 6.84 -2.59
CA LYS A 28 -5.62 6.04 -3.68
C LYS A 28 -4.16 5.78 -3.34
N HIS A 29 -3.79 4.54 -3.06
CA HIS A 29 -2.38 4.18 -2.91
C HIS A 29 -1.72 4.09 -4.30
N PRO A 30 -0.39 4.21 -4.38
CA PRO A 30 0.33 3.82 -5.59
C PRO A 30 -0.04 2.41 -6.02
N HIS A 31 -0.08 2.17 -7.31
CA HIS A 31 -0.40 0.85 -7.84
C HIS A 31 0.47 0.45 -9.01
N LEU A 32 0.85 -0.83 -9.04
CA LEU A 32 1.48 -1.48 -10.18
C LEU A 32 0.42 -2.25 -10.96
N ASN A 33 0.06 -1.75 -12.15
CA ASN A 33 -1.06 -2.30 -12.92
C ASN A 33 -0.67 -3.51 -13.80
N SER A 34 -1.66 -4.09 -14.50
CA SER A 34 -1.48 -5.25 -15.39
C SER A 34 -0.58 -5.02 -16.60
N SER A 35 -0.27 -3.76 -16.93
CA SER A 35 0.67 -3.39 -18.00
C SER A 35 2.10 -3.15 -17.47
N GLY A 36 2.34 -3.33 -16.17
CA GLY A 36 3.65 -3.09 -15.55
C GLY A 36 3.93 -1.61 -15.27
N HIS A 37 2.92 -0.74 -15.33
CA HIS A 37 3.07 0.67 -14.99
C HIS A 37 2.91 0.89 -13.49
N VAL A 38 3.84 1.65 -12.89
CA VAL A 38 3.69 2.16 -11.52
C VAL A 38 3.08 3.55 -11.62
N LEU A 39 1.93 3.71 -10.96
CA LEU A 39 1.12 4.91 -10.97
C LEU A 39 0.97 5.40 -9.53
N ASP A 40 1.01 6.72 -9.32
CA ASP A 40 0.73 7.30 -8.01
C ASP A 40 -0.78 7.30 -7.68
N SER A 41 -1.12 7.89 -6.54
CA SER A 41 -2.50 8.09 -6.07
C SER A 41 -3.38 8.89 -7.03
N ALA A 42 -2.79 9.82 -7.79
CA ALA A 42 -3.51 10.64 -8.75
C ALA A 42 -3.65 9.97 -10.13
N GLY A 43 -2.98 8.83 -10.35
CA GLY A 43 -2.90 8.17 -11.65
C GLY A 43 -1.75 8.66 -12.53
N THR A 44 -0.83 9.46 -11.98
CA THR A 44 0.39 9.88 -12.68
C THR A 44 1.32 8.68 -12.83
N LYS A 45 1.81 8.42 -14.04
CA LYS A 45 2.80 7.37 -14.29
C LYS A 45 4.16 7.79 -13.74
N LEU A 46 4.63 7.05 -12.74
CA LEU A 46 5.96 7.25 -12.12
C LEU A 46 7.07 6.51 -12.87
N GLY A 47 6.69 5.39 -13.52
CA GLY A 47 7.62 4.55 -14.24
C GLY A 47 6.97 3.23 -14.67
N TRP A 48 7.80 2.27 -15.04
CA TRP A 48 7.34 0.95 -15.44
C TRP A 48 8.40 -0.12 -15.23
N ILE A 49 7.94 -1.37 -15.16
CA ILE A 49 8.79 -2.53 -15.17
C ILE A 49 8.60 -3.33 -16.46
N LYS A 50 9.71 -3.77 -17.05
CA LYS A 50 9.72 -4.65 -18.23
C LYS A 50 10.87 -5.64 -18.10
N GLN A 51 10.57 -6.94 -18.15
CA GLN A 51 11.58 -8.01 -18.07
C GLN A 51 12.50 -7.86 -16.84
N GLY A 52 11.94 -7.48 -15.69
CA GLY A 52 12.69 -7.26 -14.46
C GLY A 52 13.46 -5.92 -14.40
N ILE A 53 13.52 -5.13 -15.47
CA ILE A 53 14.16 -3.81 -15.46
C ILE A 53 13.14 -2.74 -15.11
N ILE A 54 13.48 -1.87 -14.16
CA ILE A 54 12.66 -0.76 -13.69
C ILE A 54 13.13 0.52 -14.37
N TYR A 55 12.20 1.21 -15.01
CA TYR A 55 12.40 2.47 -15.70
C TYR A 55 11.62 3.57 -15.01
N ASN A 56 12.22 4.75 -14.85
CA ASN A 56 11.48 5.93 -14.42
C ASN A 56 10.62 6.51 -15.56
N ALA A 57 9.80 7.53 -15.27
CA ALA A 57 8.96 8.19 -16.26
C ALA A 57 9.72 8.77 -17.47
N LYS A 58 11.03 9.05 -17.34
CA LYS A 58 11.90 9.55 -18.43
C LYS A 58 12.47 8.43 -19.30
N GLY A 59 12.28 7.16 -18.93
CA GLY A 59 12.85 6.01 -19.63
C GLY A 59 14.27 5.65 -19.21
N GLU A 60 14.77 6.22 -18.12
CA GLU A 60 16.07 5.87 -17.56
C GLU A 60 15.93 4.61 -16.69
N LYS A 61 16.92 3.71 -16.77
CA LYS A 61 16.98 2.54 -15.87
C LYS A 61 17.30 3.01 -14.46
N VAL A 62 16.47 2.64 -13.50
CA VAL A 62 16.65 3.01 -12.08
C VAL A 62 16.86 1.81 -11.17
N GLY A 63 16.49 0.61 -11.61
CA GLY A 63 16.71 -0.61 -10.86
C GLY A 63 16.44 -1.86 -11.67
N LYS A 64 16.70 -3.00 -11.05
CA LYS A 64 16.41 -4.32 -11.60
C LYS A 64 15.95 -5.28 -10.52
N ILE A 65 15.08 -6.21 -10.90
CA ILE A 65 14.61 -7.32 -10.10
C ILE A 65 15.08 -8.60 -10.77
N GLU A 66 15.93 -9.35 -10.08
CA GLU A 66 16.51 -10.59 -10.58
C GLU A 66 16.48 -11.63 -9.46
N LYS A 67 15.91 -12.82 -9.74
CA LYS A 67 15.77 -13.90 -8.75
C LYS A 67 15.17 -13.45 -7.40
N HIS A 68 14.19 -12.54 -7.45
CA HIS A 68 13.53 -11.91 -6.29
C HIS A 68 14.40 -10.92 -5.48
N GLU A 69 15.60 -10.60 -5.94
CA GLU A 69 16.42 -9.52 -5.36
C GLU A 69 16.18 -8.22 -6.13
N LEU A 70 16.01 -7.12 -5.39
CA LEU A 70 15.97 -5.77 -5.93
C LEU A 70 17.36 -5.16 -5.83
N ALA A 71 17.82 -4.56 -6.92
CA ALA A 71 19.03 -3.76 -6.95
C ALA A 71 18.80 -2.43 -7.68
N ASP A 72 19.56 -1.40 -7.33
CA ASP A 72 19.62 -0.15 -8.08
C ASP A 72 20.29 -0.37 -9.45
N TYR A 73 20.30 0.67 -10.30
CA TYR A 73 20.93 0.60 -11.62
C TYR A 73 22.45 0.44 -11.59
N LYS A 74 23.10 0.71 -10.45
CA LYS A 74 24.54 0.52 -10.23
C LYS A 74 24.88 -0.89 -9.74
N GLY A 75 23.86 -1.69 -9.41
CA GLY A 75 24.00 -3.05 -8.91
C GLY A 75 24.07 -3.16 -7.38
N HIS A 76 23.85 -2.07 -6.63
CA HIS A 76 23.73 -2.16 -5.18
C HIS A 76 22.40 -2.81 -4.82
N LYS A 77 22.46 -3.81 -3.94
CA LYS A 77 21.25 -4.47 -3.44
C LYS A 77 20.44 -3.49 -2.61
N LEU A 78 19.13 -3.51 -2.81
CA LEU A 78 18.16 -2.69 -2.06
C LEU A 78 17.25 -3.57 -1.18
N GLY A 79 17.09 -4.84 -1.53
CA GLY A 79 16.28 -5.76 -0.75
C GLY A 79 15.96 -7.04 -1.50
N LYS A 80 15.09 -7.88 -0.93
CA LYS A 80 14.64 -9.14 -1.53
C LYS A 80 13.21 -9.48 -1.13
N ILE A 81 12.48 -10.12 -2.04
CA ILE A 81 11.17 -10.70 -1.75
C ILE A 81 11.36 -12.16 -1.30
N GLY A 82 10.83 -12.48 -0.12
CA GLY A 82 10.73 -13.83 0.42
C GLY A 82 9.64 -14.65 -0.28
N LYS A 83 9.68 -15.97 -0.12
CA LYS A 83 8.69 -16.89 -0.70
C LYS A 83 7.27 -16.67 -0.15
N ASP A 84 7.18 -16.08 1.03
CA ASP A 84 5.96 -15.69 1.73
C ASP A 84 5.37 -14.37 1.21
N GLY A 85 6.04 -13.68 0.28
CA GLY A 85 5.62 -12.39 -0.25
C GLY A 85 6.07 -11.19 0.60
N THR A 86 6.93 -11.41 1.60
CA THR A 86 7.51 -10.34 2.41
C THR A 86 8.71 -9.72 1.70
N PHE A 87 8.72 -8.40 1.53
CA PHE A 87 9.90 -7.67 1.05
C PHE A 87 10.74 -7.21 2.23
N TYR A 88 12.01 -7.61 2.22
CA TYR A 88 13.01 -7.24 3.21
C TYR A 88 14.01 -6.27 2.60
N ASP A 89 14.44 -5.27 3.37
CA ASP A 89 15.57 -4.42 2.98
C ASP A 89 16.91 -5.18 3.10
N THR A 90 18.02 -4.46 2.89
CA THR A 90 19.37 -5.03 3.00
C THR A 90 19.80 -5.41 4.42
N ASN A 91 19.16 -4.84 5.44
CA ASN A 91 19.39 -5.16 6.85
C ASN A 91 18.52 -6.33 7.32
N GLY A 92 17.58 -6.79 6.51
CA GLY A 92 16.61 -7.82 6.86
C GLY A 92 15.37 -7.29 7.58
N ALA A 93 15.17 -5.97 7.64
CA ALA A 93 13.95 -5.37 8.14
C ALA A 93 12.81 -5.56 7.14
N VAL A 94 11.60 -5.78 7.64
CA VAL A 94 10.39 -5.88 6.81
C VAL A 94 10.01 -4.50 6.32
N VAL A 95 9.95 -4.33 5.00
CA VAL A 95 9.48 -3.08 4.36
C VAL A 95 7.98 -3.17 4.06
N PHE A 96 7.54 -4.30 3.50
CA PHE A 96 6.12 -4.58 3.30
C PHE A 96 5.86 -6.08 3.18
N THR A 97 4.62 -6.48 3.39
CA THR A 97 4.11 -7.81 3.08
C THR A 97 3.07 -7.74 1.98
N ILE A 98 3.05 -8.74 1.09
CA ILE A 98 2.02 -8.88 0.07
C ILE A 98 1.02 -9.91 0.55
N GLU A 99 -0.21 -9.48 0.83
CA GLU A 99 -1.29 -10.42 1.09
C GLU A 99 -1.81 -10.96 -0.24
N PRO A 100 -1.75 -12.29 -0.49
CA PRO A 100 -2.36 -12.88 -1.66
C PRO A 100 -3.86 -12.62 -1.62
N ASN A 101 -4.41 -11.98 -2.65
CA ASN A 101 -5.85 -11.86 -2.75
C ASN A 101 -6.42 -13.22 -3.20
N SER A 102 -7.14 -13.91 -2.33
CA SER A 102 -7.72 -15.23 -2.64
C SER A 102 -8.81 -15.18 -3.72
N LYS A 103 -9.23 -13.99 -4.19
CA LYS A 103 -10.39 -13.82 -5.08
C LYS A 103 -10.26 -12.70 -6.13
N GLY A 104 -9.12 -12.03 -6.29
CA GLY A 104 -9.02 -10.83 -7.13
C GLY A 104 -7.71 -10.65 -7.87
N GLU A 105 -7.75 -9.89 -8.96
CA GLU A 105 -6.62 -9.62 -9.86
C GLU A 105 -5.52 -8.74 -9.24
N THR A 106 -5.76 -8.18 -8.06
CA THR A 106 -4.89 -7.21 -7.39
C THR A 106 -4.64 -7.60 -5.94
N CYS A 107 -3.37 -7.65 -5.55
CA CYS A 107 -2.89 -7.83 -4.18
C CYS A 107 -2.67 -6.48 -3.49
N LYS A 108 -2.79 -6.46 -2.16
CA LYS A 108 -2.45 -5.29 -1.32
C LYS A 108 -1.06 -5.47 -0.71
N LEU A 109 -0.32 -4.38 -0.63
CA LEU A 109 0.93 -4.30 0.12
C LEU A 109 0.65 -3.62 1.46
N PHE A 110 1.11 -4.24 2.54
CA PHE A 110 0.97 -3.73 3.90
C PHE A 110 2.33 -3.33 4.45
N ASP A 111 2.40 -2.19 5.12
CA ASP A 111 3.57 -1.84 5.93
C ASP A 111 3.64 -2.70 7.21
N PRO A 112 4.73 -2.63 7.99
CA PRO A 112 4.85 -3.39 9.23
C PRO A 112 3.78 -3.06 10.30
N GLN A 113 3.07 -1.95 10.15
CA GLN A 113 1.98 -1.54 11.04
C GLN A 113 0.62 -2.11 10.58
N GLY A 114 0.59 -2.83 9.45
CA GLY A 114 -0.62 -3.41 8.89
C GLY A 114 -1.48 -2.42 8.10
N LYS A 115 -0.94 -1.26 7.72
CA LYS A 115 -1.62 -0.30 6.85
C LYS A 115 -1.31 -0.62 5.39
N VAL A 116 -2.34 -0.52 4.54
CA VAL A 116 -2.17 -0.63 3.09
C VAL A 116 -1.32 0.54 2.59
N ILE A 117 -0.27 0.27 1.83
CA ILE A 117 0.61 1.31 1.28
C ILE A 117 0.66 1.32 -0.24
N ALA A 118 0.31 0.22 -0.89
CA ALA A 118 0.26 0.09 -2.35
C ALA A 118 -0.61 -1.09 -2.77
N THR A 119 -0.92 -1.16 -4.06
CA THR A 119 -1.52 -2.34 -4.69
C THR A 119 -0.70 -2.82 -5.89
N VAL A 120 -0.80 -4.10 -6.20
CA VAL A 120 -0.09 -4.72 -7.32
C VAL A 120 -0.99 -5.71 -8.03
N HIS A 121 -1.02 -5.67 -9.35
CA HIS A 121 -1.69 -6.69 -10.14
C HIS A 121 -0.98 -8.04 -9.98
N GLU A 122 -1.73 -9.14 -9.91
CA GLU A 122 -1.21 -10.49 -9.59
C GLU A 122 -0.02 -10.90 -10.50
N ASN A 123 -0.10 -10.58 -11.80
CA ASN A 123 1.00 -10.82 -12.77
C ASN A 123 2.35 -10.22 -12.36
N TYR A 124 2.36 -9.20 -11.49
CA TYR A 124 3.55 -8.51 -11.01
C TYR A 124 3.77 -8.67 -9.50
N LYS A 125 3.09 -9.62 -8.84
CA LYS A 125 3.25 -9.86 -7.39
C LYS A 125 4.72 -10.00 -6.96
N ASN A 126 5.49 -10.82 -7.67
CA ASN A 126 6.93 -11.03 -7.40
C ASN A 126 7.82 -9.86 -7.85
N GLN A 127 7.22 -8.80 -8.36
CA GLN A 127 7.87 -7.58 -8.84
C GLN A 127 7.30 -6.32 -8.15
N ALA A 128 6.52 -6.49 -7.07
CA ALA A 128 5.89 -5.39 -6.35
C ALA A 128 6.90 -4.40 -5.75
N CYS A 129 8.14 -4.83 -5.49
CA CYS A 129 9.23 -3.95 -5.06
C CYS A 129 9.67 -2.95 -6.15
N ALA A 130 9.18 -3.03 -7.39
CA ALA A 130 9.32 -1.95 -8.36
C ALA A 130 8.66 -0.64 -7.89
N ILE A 131 7.58 -0.73 -7.10
CA ILE A 131 6.95 0.44 -6.50
C ILE A 131 7.93 1.13 -5.54
N HIS A 132 8.77 0.38 -4.81
CA HIS A 132 9.76 0.94 -3.88
C HIS A 132 10.78 1.83 -4.60
N CYS A 133 11.26 1.42 -5.78
CA CYS A 133 12.17 2.25 -6.57
C CYS A 133 11.53 3.51 -7.16
N LEU A 134 10.22 3.48 -7.45
CA LEU A 134 9.54 4.53 -8.21
C LEU A 134 8.71 5.47 -7.33
N TYR A 135 8.43 5.10 -6.09
CA TYR A 135 7.61 5.88 -5.18
C TYR A 135 8.37 6.28 -3.92
N THR A 136 8.85 7.52 -3.90
CA THR A 136 9.71 8.11 -2.85
C THR A 136 9.01 8.39 -1.52
N LYS A 137 7.80 7.85 -1.27
CA LYS A 137 7.10 7.94 0.03
C LYS A 137 6.95 6.61 0.76
N MET A 138 7.55 5.52 0.26
CA MET A 138 7.75 4.38 1.17
C MET A 138 8.74 4.80 2.25
N PRO A 139 8.48 4.48 3.53
CA PRO A 139 9.40 4.82 4.60
C PRO A 139 10.79 4.32 4.20
N ALA A 140 11.68 5.28 3.95
CA ALA A 140 13.09 4.99 3.76
C ALA A 140 13.59 4.48 5.11
N HIS A 141 14.08 3.25 5.12
CA HIS A 141 15.01 2.81 6.16
C HIS A 141 16.40 3.29 5.77
#